data_AF-A0A1Q5XXF3-F1
#
_entry.id   AF-A0A1Q5XXF3-F1
#
_cell.length_a   1.000
_cell.length_b   1.000
_cell.length_c   1.000
_cell.angle_alpha   90.00
_cell.angle_beta   90.00
_cell.angle_gamma   90.00
#
_symmetry.space_group_name_H-M   'P 1'
#
loop_
_entity.id
_entity.type
_entity.pdbx_description
1 polymer ?
#
loop_
_entity_poly.entity_id
_entity_poly.type
_entity_poly.pdbx_seq_one_letter_code
_entity_poly.pdbx_strand_id
1 'polypeptide(L)' 'MQLKVINLVIGINQLGHREILGFYVEGHESSNGWREVLEDLYHRGAREVWLGIFDAPPPLLPPIFWVFHCMLRGANYLYL' A
#
# COMPACT_ATOMS: atom_id res chain seq x y z
N MET A 1 4.17 18.58 20.11
CA MET A 1 3.43 18.68 18.84
C MET A 1 3.67 17.36 18.12
N GLN A 2 2.63 16.54 17.91
CA GLN A 2 2.77 15.28 17.18
C GLN A 2 2.76 15.59 15.68
N LEU A 3 3.76 15.10 14.93
CA LEU A 3 3.73 15.16 13.47
C LEU A 3 2.63 14.21 12.99
N LYS A 4 1.70 14.70 12.17
CA LYS A 4 0.69 13.88 11.51
C LYS A 4 1.13 13.65 10.08
N VAL A 5 1.12 12.40 9.66
CA VAL A 5 1.40 11.99 8.28
C VAL A 5 0.07 11.76 7.59
N ILE A 6 -0.05 12.27 6.37
CA ILE A 6 -1.22 12.05 5.52
C ILE A 6 -0.74 11.21 4.34
N ASN A 7 -1.22 9.97 4.27
CA ASN A 7 -0.97 9.10 3.13
C ASN A 7 -2.13 9.21 2.14
N LEU A 8 -1.81 9.62 0.92
CA LEU A 8 -2.72 9.66 -0.21
C LEU A 8 -2.48 8.44 -1.08
N VAL A 9 -3.53 7.65 -1.32
CA VAL A 9 -3.47 6.52 -2.25
C VAL A 9 -4.19 6.89 -3.54
N ILE A 10 -3.47 6.80 -4.66
CA ILE A 10 -4.02 7.01 -6.00
C ILE A 10 -3.90 5.70 -6.78
N GLY A 11 -4.99 5.28 -7.39
CA GLY A 11 -5.07 4.13 -8.28
C GLY A 11 -5.08 4.57 -9.74
N ILE A 12 -4.53 3.72 -10.60
CA ILE A 12 -4.69 3.82 -12.04
C ILE A 12 -5.24 2.49 -12.53
N ASN A 13 -6.39 2.51 -13.20
CA ASN A 13 -7.00 1.29 -13.73
C ASN A 13 -6.41 0.93 -15.11
N GLN A 14 -6.84 -0.21 -15.67
CA GLN A 14 -6.35 -0.72 -16.95
C GLN A 14 -6.66 0.19 -18.16
N LEU A 15 -7.61 1.11 -18.03
CA LEU A 15 -7.96 2.12 -19.03
C LEU A 15 -7.15 3.42 -18.87
N GLY A 16 -6.28 3.49 -17.84
CA GLY A 16 -5.49 4.68 -17.53
C GLY A 16 -6.24 5.75 -16.73
N HIS A 17 -7.47 5.47 -16.25
CA HIS A 17 -8.19 6.41 -15.40
C HIS A 17 -7.56 6.45 -14.01
N ARG A 18 -7.37 7.67 -13.51
CA ARG A 18 -6.79 7.94 -12.19
C ARG A 18 -7.89 8.23 -11.19
N GLU A 19 -7.83 7.55 -10.05
CA GLU A 19 -8.83 7.68 -8.98
C GLU A 19 -8.13 7.79 -7.63
N ILE A 20 -8.67 8.62 -6.74
CA ILE A 20 -8.21 8.64 -5.34
C ILE A 20 -8.87 7.47 -4.64
N LEU A 21 -8.05 6.54 -4.15
CA LEU A 21 -8.52 5.34 -3.47
C LEU A 21 -8.69 5.56 -1.97
N GLY A 22 -7.97 6.50 -1.35
CA GLY A 22 -8.12 6.77 0.07
C GLY A 22 -7.20 7.87 0.61
N PHE A 23 -7.60 8.41 1.76
CA PHE A 23 -6.83 9.35 2.57
C PHE A 23 -6.69 8.77 3.98
N TYR A 24 -5.46 8.58 4.44
CA TYR A 24 -5.17 7.97 5.74
C TYR A 24 -4.36 8.96 6.57
N VAL A 25 -4.85 9.28 7.76
CA VAL A 25 -4.19 10.20 8.68
C VAL A 25 -3.62 9.37 9.82
N GLU A 26 -2.30 9.25 9.85
CA GLU A 26 -1.58 8.47 10.86
C GLU A 26 -0.63 9.34 11.69
N GLY A 27 -0.26 8.83 12.86
CA GLY A 27 0.69 9.51 13.75
C GLY A 27 2.16 9.31 13.38
N HIS A 28 2.50 8.29 12.57
CA HIS A 28 3.87 7.94 12.20
C HIS A 28 3.91 6.91 11.06
N GLU A 29 4.84 7.04 10.11
CA GLU A 29 5.07 6.05 9.05
C GLU A 29 5.62 4.74 9.61
N SER A 30 4.80 3.69 9.62
CA SER A 30 5.22 2.36 10.06
C SER A 30 4.79 1.28 9.08
N SER A 31 5.48 0.14 9.11
CA SER A 31 5.06 -1.05 8.36
C SER A 31 3.64 -1.49 8.72
N ASN A 32 3.20 -1.28 9.96
CA ASN A 32 1.83 -1.59 10.39
C ASN A 32 0.81 -0.62 9.81
N GLY A 33 1.13 0.67 9.73
CA GLY A 33 0.28 1.66 9.05
C GLY A 33 0.06 1.30 7.58
N TRP A 34 1.14 0.99 6.87
CA TRP A 34 1.03 0.50 5.48
C TRP A 34 0.25 -0.79 5.36
N ARG A 35 0.36 -1.71 6.34
CA ARG A 35 -0.46 -2.93 6.38
C ARG A 35 -1.95 -2.60 6.46
N GLU A 36 -2.34 -1.68 7.34
CA GLU A 36 -3.74 -1.26 7.50
C GLU A 36 -4.28 -0.59 6.23
N VAL A 37 -3.49 0.29 5.59
CA VAL A 37 -3.83 0.90 4.30
C VAL A 37 -4.05 -0.16 3.21
N LEU A 38 -3.13 -1.12 3.07
CA LEU A 38 -3.21 -2.14 2.03
C LEU A 38 -4.32 -3.17 2.31
N GLU A 39 -4.60 -3.50 3.57
CA GLU A 39 -5.72 -4.36 3.96
C GLU A 39 -7.07 -3.69 3.66
N ASP A 40 -7.21 -2.40 3.92
CA ASP A 40 -8.43 -1.66 3.56
C ASP A 40 -8.66 -1.69 2.04
N LEU A 41 -7.63 -1.40 1.24
CA LEU A 41 -7.72 -1.49 -0.22
C LEU A 41 -8.08 -2.90 -0.68
N TYR A 42 -7.47 -3.92 -0.07
CA TYR A 42 -7.79 -5.32 -0.32
C TYR A 42 -9.26 -5.63 0.02
N HIS A 43 -9.76 -5.25 1.18
CA HIS A 43 -11.16 -5.49 1.53
C HIS A 43 -12.16 -4.79 0.61
N ARG A 44 -11.76 -3.66 0.01
CA ARG A 44 -12.55 -2.94 -1.01
C ARG A 44 -12.44 -3.51 -2.43
N GLY A 45 -11.70 -4.60 -2.61
CA GLY A 45 -11.61 -5.33 -3.87
C GLY A 45 -10.39 -5.02 -4.72
N ALA A 46 -9.42 -4.24 -4.23
CA ALA A 46 -8.15 -4.09 -4.93
C ALA A 46 -7.41 -5.44 -4.98
N ARG A 47 -7.22 -5.96 -6.18
CA ARG A 47 -6.55 -7.24 -6.45
C ARG A 47 -5.60 -7.06 -7.62
N GLU A 48 -4.62 -7.96 -7.71
CA GLU A 48 -3.68 -8.05 -8.84
C GLU A 48 -2.99 -6.71 -9.17
N VAL A 49 -2.54 -5.98 -8.16
CA VAL A 49 -1.88 -4.68 -8.37
C VAL A 49 -0.48 -4.89 -8.93
N TRP A 50 -0.25 -4.44 -10.17
CA TRP A 50 1.00 -4.70 -10.89
C TRP A 50 2.18 -3.85 -10.39
N LEU A 51 1.93 -2.64 -9.90
CA LEU A 51 2.97 -1.73 -9.45
C LEU A 51 2.47 -0.90 -8.28
N GLY A 52 3.28 -0.84 -7.22
CA GLY A 52 3.13 0.10 -6.13
C GLY A 52 4.34 1.02 -6.09
N ILE A 53 4.09 2.33 -5.92
CA ILE A 53 5.13 3.33 -5.72
C ILE A 53 4.90 3.91 -4.33
N PHE A 54 5.93 3.91 -3.50
CA PHE A 54 5.86 4.33 -2.11
C PHE A 54 6.98 5.32 -1.82
N ASP A 55 6.67 6.36 -1.06
CA ASP A 55 7.68 7.19 -0.41
C ASP A 55 7.98 6.55 0.94
N ALA A 56 9.11 5.88 1.05
CA ALA A 56 9.50 5.17 2.26
C ALA A 56 11.00 5.28 2.48
N PRO A 57 11.45 5.59 3.71
CA PRO A 57 12.87 5.59 4.03
C PRO A 57 13.45 4.17 3.95
N PRO A 58 14.77 4.01 3.71
CA PRO A 58 15.39 2.72 3.46
C PRO A 58 15.04 1.58 4.44
N PRO A 59 14.92 1.84 5.76
CA PRO A 59 14.54 0.79 6.72
C PRO A 59 13.11 0.24 6.54
N LEU A 60 12.20 1.03 5.95
CA LEU A 60 10.80 0.64 5.74
C LEU A 60 10.54 0.00 4.37
N LEU A 61 11.50 0.07 3.44
CA LEU A 61 11.33 -0.50 2.09
C LEU A 61 11.11 -2.03 2.10
N PRO A 62 11.94 -2.86 2.77
CA PRO A 62 11.72 -4.32 2.78
C PRO A 62 10.35 -4.75 3.34
N PRO A 63 9.88 -4.25 4.50
CA PRO A 63 8.58 -4.66 5.03
C PRO A 63 7.40 -4.13 4.21
N ILE A 64 7.44 -2.89 3.71
CA ILE A 64 6.35 -2.36 2.85
C ILE A 64 6.26 -3.17 1.55
N PHE A 65 7.40 -3.47 0.94
CA PHE A 65 7.44 -4.31 -0.25
C PHE A 65 6.84 -5.69 0.01
N TRP A 66 7.19 -6.32 1.13
CA TRP A 66 6.66 -7.63 1.50
C TRP A 66 5.14 -7.59 1.74
N VAL A 67 4.64 -6.60 2.49
CA VAL A 67 3.20 -6.43 2.75
C VAL A 67 2.44 -6.20 1.44
N PHE A 68 2.94 -5.33 0.57
CA PHE A 68 2.34 -5.09 -0.75
C PHE A 68 2.27 -6.38 -1.59
N HIS A 69 3.37 -7.12 -1.65
CA HIS A 69 3.45 -8.35 -2.42
C HIS A 69 2.50 -9.43 -1.89
N CYS A 70 2.48 -9.66 -0.57
CA CYS A 70 1.62 -10.65 0.05
C CYS A 70 0.13 -10.31 -0.09
N MET A 71 -0.24 -9.03 -0.02
CA MET A 71 -1.64 -8.62 0.02
C MET A 71 -2.25 -8.34 -1.35
N LEU A 72 -1.59 -7.54 -2.19
CA LEU A 72 -2.24 -6.98 -3.38
C LEU A 72 -1.80 -7.61 -4.71
N ARG A 73 -0.63 -8.24 -4.76
CA ARG A 73 -0.15 -8.92 -5.98
C ARG A 73 -0.71 -10.33 -6.16
N GLY A 74 -1.40 -10.88 -5.16
CA GLY A 74 -1.83 -12.27 -5.16
C GLY A 74 -0.62 -13.20 -5.12
N ALA A 75 -0.13 -13.48 -3.92
CA ALA A 75 0.92 -14.49 -3.73
C ALA A 75 0.34 -15.88 -4.06
N ASN A 76 0.52 -16.34 -5.31
CA ASN A 76 0.72 -17.76 -5.52
C ASN A 76 2.02 -18.10 -4.79
N TYR A 77 1.91 -18.77 -3.65
CA TYR A 77 3.05 -19.30 -2.91
C TYR A 77 3.85 -20.23 -3.82
N LEU A 78 4.93 -19.72 -4.41
CA LEU A 78 6.01 -20.51 -4.96
C LEU A 78 7.31 -19.88 -4.44
N TYR A 79 7.63 -20.22 -3.20
CA TYR A 79 9.02 -20.35 -2.80
C TYR A 79 9.49 -21.69 -3.40
N LEU A 80 10.29 -21.64 -4.47
CA LEU A 80 11.35 -22.61 -4.71
C LEU A 80 12.63 -22.05 -4.07
#